data_AF-A0A931QJ48-F1
#
_entry.id   AF-A0A931QJ48-F1
#
_cell.length_a   1.000
_cell.length_b   1.000
_cell.length_c   1.000
_cell.angle_alpha   90.00
_cell.angle_beta   90.00
_cell.angle_gamma   90.00
#
_symmetry.space_group_name_H-M   'P 1'
#
loop_
_entity.id
_entity.type
_entity.pdbx_description
1 polymer ?
#
loop_
_entity_poly.entity_id
_entity_poly.type
_entity_poly.pdbx_seq_one_letter_code
_entity_poly.pdbx_strand_id
1 'polypeptide(L)' 'MSAETHRTIAAIATPPGSGALGIIRVSGPAALAIAGGIVCVSAGDGLGGRPSRKLFSIRVHDPATSRTLDHGQAVIM' A
#
# COMPACT_ATOMS: atom_id res chain seq x y z
N MET A 1 -17.04 -17.23 -17.24
CA MET A 1 -16.60 -16.63 -15.96
C MET A 1 -16.15 -15.20 -16.25
N SER A 2 -16.88 -14.22 -15.73
CA SER A 2 -16.73 -12.79 -16.04
C SER A 2 -15.39 -12.27 -15.52
N ALA A 3 -14.68 -11.49 -16.34
CA ALA A 3 -13.33 -10.95 -16.09
C ALA A 3 -13.22 -9.96 -14.89
N GLU A 4 -14.28 -9.80 -14.10
CA GLU A 4 -14.41 -8.80 -13.04
C GLU A 4 -13.74 -9.25 -11.74
N THR A 5 -13.71 -10.56 -11.47
CA THR A 5 -13.14 -11.14 -10.24
C THR A 5 -11.60 -11.10 -10.16
N HIS A 6 -10.92 -10.63 -11.21
CA HIS A 6 -9.45 -10.69 -11.32
C HIS A 6 -8.78 -9.31 -11.41
N ARG A 7 -9.50 -8.23 -11.07
CA ARG A 7 -8.95 -6.86 -11.04
C ARG A 7 -8.38 -6.53 -9.67
N THR A 8 -7.39 -5.65 -9.64
CA THR A 8 -6.89 -5.07 -8.39
C THR A 8 -7.65 -3.78 -8.10
N ILE A 9 -8.15 -3.65 -6.88
CA ILE A 9 -8.91 -2.51 -6.41
C ILE A 9 -8.20 -1.84 -5.23
N ALA A 10 -8.47 -0.57 -5.01
CA ALA A 10 -8.04 0.18 -3.83
C ALA A 10 -9.19 1.01 -3.27
N ALA A 11 -9.29 1.12 -1.95
CA ALA A 11 -10.30 1.94 -1.29
C ALA A 11 -9.81 2.47 0.06
N ILE A 12 -10.38 3.60 0.49
CA ILE A 12 -10.30 4.05 1.89
C ILE A 12 -11.13 3.07 2.72
N ALA A 13 -10.48 2.40 3.67
CA ALA A 13 -11.06 1.34 4.51
C ALA A 13 -11.46 1.84 5.91
N THR A 14 -11.32 3.14 6.17
CA THR A 14 -11.74 3.82 7.41
C THR A 14 -12.87 4.83 7.12
N PRO A 15 -13.72 5.16 8.12
CA PRO A 15 -14.74 6.19 7.96
C PRO A 15 -14.17 7.56 7.54
N PRO A 16 -14.94 8.42 6.86
CA PRO A 16 -14.53 9.78 6.54
C PRO A 16 -14.50 10.65 7.80
N GLY A 17 -13.60 11.64 7.82
CA GLY A 17 -13.45 12.60 8.91
C GLY A 17 -12.00 12.75 9.36
N SER A 18 -11.79 13.57 10.39
CA SER A 18 -10.48 13.77 11.00
C SER A 18 -10.25 12.72 12.09
N GLY A 19 -9.14 12.00 12.00
CA GLY A 19 -8.73 11.00 12.97
C GLY A 19 -7.20 10.86 13.00
N ALA A 20 -6.67 10.07 13.93
CA ALA A 20 -5.23 9.88 14.08
C ALA A 20 -4.61 9.07 12.92
N LEU A 21 -5.38 8.17 12.32
CA LEU A 21 -4.94 7.26 11.26
C LEU A 21 -6.08 7.04 10.24
N GLY A 22 -5.69 6.86 8.98
CA GLY A 22 -6.55 6.37 7.91
C GLY A 22 -5.95 5.12 7.27
N ILE A 23 -6.80 4.20 6.77
CA ILE A 23 -6.33 2.97 6.11
C ILE A 23 -6.74 3.01 4.65
N ILE A 24 -5.77 2.77 3.77
CA ILE A 24 -6.02 2.43 2.36
C ILE A 24 -5.77 0.95 2.19
N ARG A 25 -6.76 0.21 1.70
CA ARG A 25 -6.63 -1.22 1.39
C ARG A 25 -6.53 -1.41 -0.11
N VAL A 26 -5.52 -2.15 -0.56
CA VAL A 26 -5.36 -2.60 -1.95
C VAL A 26 -5.55 -4.12 -1.98
N SER A 27 -6.37 -4.63 -2.90
CA SER A 27 -6.68 -6.06 -2.99
C SER A 27 -6.74 -6.53 -4.45
N GLY A 28 -6.12 -7.66 -4.72
CA GLY A 28 -6.09 -8.29 -6.04
C GLY A 28 -4.68 -8.71 -6.45
N PRO A 29 -4.54 -9.31 -7.64
CA PRO A 29 -3.30 -9.94 -8.09
C PRO A 29 -2.12 -8.97 -8.23
N ALA A 30 -2.36 -7.68 -8.46
CA ALA A 30 -1.33 -6.65 -8.60
C ALA A 30 -1.09 -5.83 -7.32
N ALA A 31 -1.74 -6.16 -6.19
CA ALA A 31 -1.70 -5.33 -4.98
C ALA A 31 -0.26 -5.09 -4.48
N LEU A 32 0.57 -6.14 -4.44
CA LEU A 32 1.95 -6.04 -3.99
C LEU A 32 2.83 -5.24 -4.97
N ALA A 33 2.61 -5.41 -6.27
CA ALA A 33 3.34 -4.67 -7.30
C ALA A 33 3.01 -3.17 -7.25
N ILE A 34 1.72 -2.82 -7.13
CA ILE A 34 1.26 -1.44 -6.96
C ILE A 34 1.84 -0.84 -5.68
N ALA A 35 1.71 -1.53 -4.55
CA ALA A 35 2.22 -1.04 -3.27
C ALA A 35 3.75 -0.87 -3.30
N GLY A 36 4.49 -1.81 -3.91
CA GLY A 36 5.94 -1.73 -4.06
C GLY A 36 6.42 -0.54 -4.91
N GLY A 37 5.57 0.02 -5.78
CA GLY A 37 5.88 1.21 -6.56
C GLY A 37 5.65 2.53 -5.83
N ILE A 38 5.01 2.53 -4.65
CA ILE A 38 4.64 3.76 -3.93
C ILE A 38 5.11 3.77 -2.48
N VAL A 39 5.56 2.65 -1.92
CA VAL A 39 6.05 2.59 -0.54
C VAL A 39 7.48 2.06 -0.45
N CYS A 40 8.23 2.61 0.50
CA CYS A 40 9.57 2.15 0.86
C CYS A 40 9.62 1.76 2.34
N VAL A 41 10.10 0.57 2.67
CA VAL A 41 10.28 0.05 4.05
C VAL A 41 11.59 0.57 4.67
N SER A 42 12.65 0.60 3.86
CA SER A 42 13.96 1.17 4.14
C SER A 42 14.33 2.10 2.98
N ALA A 43 15.38 2.92 3.12
CA ALA A 43 15.85 3.79 2.03
C ALA A 43 16.20 2.94 0.77
N GLY A 44 15.24 2.80 -0.15
CA GLY A 44 15.37 2.04 -1.40
C GLY A 44 14.60 0.71 -1.48
N ASP A 45 14.17 0.11 -0.37
CA ASP A 45 13.51 -1.22 -0.42
C ASP A 45 12.00 -1.11 -0.46
N GLY A 46 11.37 -1.76 -1.46
CA GLY A 46 9.91 -1.92 -1.52
C GLY A 46 9.36 -3.01 -0.59
N LEU A 47 8.09 -3.37 -0.80
CA LEU A 47 7.39 -4.43 -0.05
C LEU A 47 7.62 -5.85 -0.58
N GLY A 48 8.28 -6.01 -1.74
CA GLY A 48 8.54 -7.33 -2.34
C GLY A 48 9.32 -8.26 -1.41
N GLY A 49 8.92 -9.54 -1.34
CA GLY A 49 9.62 -10.57 -0.54
C GLY A 49 9.49 -10.42 0.99
N ARG A 50 8.78 -9.40 1.48
CA ARG A 50 8.52 -9.24 2.92
C ARG A 50 7.50 -10.29 3.40
N PRO A 51 7.65 -10.80 4.63
CA PRO A 51 6.74 -11.82 5.16
C PRO A 51 5.31 -11.29 5.32
N SER A 52 4.33 -12.13 4.96
CA SER A 52 2.90 -11.88 5.21
C SER A 52 2.61 -11.76 6.73
N ARG A 53 1.58 -10.98 7.07
CA ARG A 53 1.08 -10.74 8.44
C ARG A 53 2.10 -10.11 9.39
N LYS A 54 3.03 -9.32 8.85
CA LYS A 54 3.93 -8.47 9.64
C LYS A 54 3.73 -7.00 9.30
N LEU A 55 3.88 -6.16 10.31
CA LEU A 55 3.76 -4.71 10.22
C LEU A 55 5.14 -4.10 9.93
N PHE A 56 5.21 -3.21 8.94
CA PHE A 56 6.44 -2.53 8.54
C PHE A 56 6.23 -1.02 8.60
N SER A 57 7.17 -0.30 9.21
CA SER A 57 7.25 1.16 9.04
C SER A 57 7.63 1.47 7.60
N ILE A 58 6.90 2.40 6.97
CA ILE A 58 7.10 2.76 5.57
C ILE A 58 7.07 4.27 5.37
N ARG A 59 7.66 4.69 4.26
CA ARG A 59 7.44 6.00 3.66
C ARG A 59 6.63 5.82 2.37
N VAL A 60 5.55 6.57 2.23
CA VAL A 60 4.79 6.65 0.99
C VAL A 60 5.36 7.79 0.15
N HIS A 61 5.63 7.55 -1.13
CA HIS A 61 6.12 8.55 -2.04
C HIS A 61 5.25 8.60 -3.30
N ASP A 62 5.27 9.77 -3.94
CA ASP A 62 4.72 9.93 -5.28
C ASP A 62 5.69 9.32 -6.30
N PRO A 63 5.30 8.30 -7.07
CA PRO A 63 6.18 7.63 -8.02
C PRO A 63 6.62 8.55 -9.18
N ALA A 64 5.88 9.61 -9.50
CA ALA A 64 6.25 10.53 -10.58
C ALA A 64 7.31 11.55 -10.15
N THR A 65 7.31 11.93 -8.88
CA THR A 65 8.17 13.02 -8.36
C THR A 65 9.17 12.58 -7.30
N SER A 66 9.07 11.34 -6.82
CA SER A 66 9.79 10.82 -5.64
C SER A 66 9.57 11.62 -4.36
N ARG A 67 8.60 12.54 -4.33
CA ARG A 67 8.28 13.35 -3.14
C ARG A 67 7.61 12.47 -2.10
N THR A 68 8.05 12.57 -0.84
CA THR A 68 7.37 11.96 0.29
C THR A 68 5.95 12.51 0.41
N LEU A 69 4.96 11.63 0.41
CA LEU A 69 3.56 11.96 0.67
C LEU A 69 3.22 11.79 2.14
N ASP A 70 3.69 10.70 2.76
CA ASP A 70 3.38 10.40 4.16
C ASP A 70 4.37 9.39 4.78
N HIS A 71 4.33 9.27 6.09
CA HIS A 71 4.97 8.21 6.87
C HIS A 71 3.91 7.36 7.56
N GLY A 72 4.01 6.04 7.46
CA GLY A 72 2.97 5.16 7.99
C GLY A 72 3.44 3.74 8.21
N GLN A 73 2.47 2.83 8.21
CA GLN A 73 2.70 1.40 8.38
C GLN A 73 2.00 0.61 7.27
N ALA A 74 2.61 -0.51 6.87
CA ALA A 74 2.03 -1.43 5.90
C ALA A 74 2.06 -2.87 6.40
N VAL A 75 1.06 -3.64 5.98
CA VAL A 75 0.98 -5.09 6.19
C VAL A 75 0.64 -5.76 4.86
N ILE A 76 1.35 -6.85 4.56
CA ILE A 76 1.02 -7.72 3.42
C ILE A 76 0.18 -8.87 3.96
N MET A 77 -0.93 -9.18 3.29
CA MET A 77 -1.79 -10.31 3.63
C MET A 77 -1.56 -11.47 2.69
#